data_AF-A0A847EI39-F1
#
_entry.id   AF-A0A847EI39-F1
#
_cell.length_a   1.000
_cell.length_b   1.000
_cell.length_c   1.000
_cell.angle_alpha   90.00
_cell.angle_beta   90.00
_cell.angle_gamma   90.00
#
_symmetry.space_group_name_H-M   'P 1'
#
loop_
_entity.id
_entity.type
_entity.pdbx_description
1 polymer ?
#
loop_
_entity_poly.entity_id
_entity_poly.type
_entity_poly.pdbx_seq_one_letter_code
_entity_poly.pdbx_strand_id
1 'polypeptide(L)'
;MSATTDKENHSSIVKVQARHDWTQGSIPRNMLILAWPAMLNSALTAVGPIIDMVWVGRLGSASVAGVGIASMLVALLDAFKMGLDQGTRAMIAHFTGAGDTRMANHVALQGYVVTIGFAAIVGILGALLAGPLLTLMGLEPDVVQQGTPYLR
;
A
#
# COMPACT_ATOMS: atom_id res chain seq x y z
N MET A 1 -45.29 36.22 9.80
CA MET A 1 -44.68 36.71 11.05
C MET A 1 -44.29 35.48 11.85
N SER A 2 -42.99 35.24 11.99
CA SER A 2 -42.31 34.25 12.87
C SER A 2 -42.63 32.77 12.58
N ALA A 3 -41.78 31.96 11.94
CA ALA A 3 -40.38 31.63 12.25
C ALA A 3 -40.20 31.08 13.69
N THR A 4 -39.39 30.01 13.76
CA THR A 4 -38.59 29.53 14.89
C THR A 4 -39.27 28.68 15.98
N THR A 5 -39.39 27.37 15.77
CA THR A 5 -39.15 26.38 16.86
C THR A 5 -38.82 24.98 16.30
N ASP A 6 -37.69 24.79 15.58
CA ASP A 6 -37.23 23.41 15.27
C ASP A 6 -35.74 23.27 14.89
N LYS A 7 -34.81 24.04 15.51
CA LYS A 7 -33.40 24.02 15.08
C LYS A 7 -32.35 24.14 16.19
N GLU A 8 -32.52 23.47 17.33
CA GLU A 8 -31.54 23.64 18.42
C GLU A 8 -30.97 22.38 19.08
N ASN A 9 -31.10 21.15 18.55
CA ASN A 9 -30.57 20.01 19.30
C ASN A 9 -29.86 18.87 18.56
N HIS A 10 -29.10 19.15 17.48
CA HIS A 10 -28.25 18.13 16.84
C HIS A 10 -26.83 18.60 16.46
N SER A 11 -26.23 19.55 17.19
CA SER A 11 -24.88 20.06 16.86
C SER A 11 -23.78 19.68 17.88
N SER A 12 -23.93 18.59 18.63
CA SER A 12 -22.99 18.22 19.71
C SER A 12 -22.12 16.99 19.44
N ILE A 13 -22.18 16.39 18.25
CA ILE A 13 -21.36 15.20 17.94
C ILE A 13 -20.42 15.55 16.79
N VAL A 14 -19.11 15.37 17.03
CA VAL A 14 -17.98 15.72 16.16
C VAL A 14 -17.51 17.18 16.27
N LYS A 15 -16.94 17.53 17.44
CA LYS A 15 -15.85 18.49 17.47
C LYS A 15 -14.69 17.88 16.69
N VAL A 16 -14.60 18.20 15.40
CA VAL A 16 -13.40 17.95 14.59
C VAL A 16 -12.23 18.55 15.38
N GLN A 17 -11.32 17.68 15.84
CA GLN A 17 -10.13 18.07 16.57
C GLN A 17 -9.51 19.29 15.88
N ALA A 18 -9.26 20.35 16.66
CA ALA A 18 -8.52 21.50 16.19
C ALA A 18 -7.23 20.98 15.54
N ARG A 19 -7.16 20.99 14.20
CA ARG A 19 -5.94 20.59 13.48
C ARG A 19 -4.86 21.51 13.98
N HIS A 20 -3.83 20.94 14.60
CA HIS A 20 -2.60 21.68 14.84
C HIS A 20 -2.11 22.15 13.46
N ASP A 21 -2.14 23.46 13.22
CA ASP A 21 -1.76 24.02 11.95
C ASP A 21 -0.23 23.96 11.85
N TRP A 22 0.27 22.89 11.24
CA TRP A 22 1.71 22.63 11.08
C TRP A 22 2.42 23.70 10.22
N THR A 23 1.67 24.63 9.62
CA THR A 23 2.19 25.79 8.88
C THR A 23 2.42 27.02 9.76
N GLN A 24 1.88 27.04 10.98
CA GLN A 24 2.05 28.14 11.94
C GLN A 24 3.19 27.80 12.92
N GLY A 25 4.35 28.46 12.76
CA GLY A 25 5.53 28.30 13.62
C GLY A 25 6.84 28.12 12.84
N SER A 26 7.88 27.59 13.49
CA SER A 26 9.17 27.30 12.85
C SER A 26 9.06 26.12 11.88
N ILE A 27 8.82 26.42 10.61
CA ILE A 27 8.76 25.47 9.47
C ILE A 27 9.82 24.35 9.55
N PRO A 28 11.13 24.61 9.77
CA PRO A 28 12.13 23.55 9.80
C PRO A 28 11.94 22.55 10.94
N ARG A 29 11.43 22.98 12.11
CA ARG A 29 11.17 22.09 13.25
C ARG A 29 9.97 21.17 12.98
N ASN A 30 8.89 21.71 12.42
CA ASN A 30 7.69 20.92 12.09
C ASN A 30 7.98 19.92 10.96
N MET A 31 8.78 20.32 9.96
CA MET A 31 9.25 19.40 8.92
C MET A 31 10.10 18.26 9.51
N LEU A 32 11.02 18.53 10.43
CA LEU A 32 11.84 17.49 11.06
C LEU A 32 11.01 16.53 11.95
N ILE A 33 10.03 17.06 12.69
CA ILE A 33 9.12 16.25 13.52
C ILE A 33 8.24 15.33 12.67
N LEU A 34 7.82 15.76 11.49
CA LEU A 34 7.04 14.93 10.55
C LEU A 34 7.93 14.00 9.71
N ALA A 35 9.15 14.43 9.37
CA ALA A 35 10.09 13.63 8.58
C ALA A 35 10.67 12.47 9.39
N TRP A 36 10.98 12.67 10.68
CA TRP A 36 11.52 11.62 11.55
C TRP A 36 10.71 10.32 11.55
N PRO A 37 9.38 10.32 11.81
CA PRO A 37 8.57 9.11 11.76
C PRO A 37 8.48 8.53 10.34
N ALA A 38 8.43 9.37 9.30
CA ALA A 38 8.42 8.88 7.92
C ALA A 38 9.74 8.17 7.54
N MET A 39 10.88 8.72 7.96
CA MET A 39 12.20 8.11 7.75
C MET A 39 12.32 6.78 8.49
N LEU A 40 11.87 6.74 9.76
CA LEU A 40 11.86 5.51 10.54
C LEU A 40 10.99 4.44 9.88
N ASN A 41 9.79 4.81 9.39
CA ASN A 41 8.91 3.91 8.67
C ASN A 41 9.57 3.34 7.40
N SER A 42 10.24 4.18 6.60
CA SER A 42 10.96 3.74 5.41
C SER A 42 12.12 2.80 5.75
N ALA A 43 12.87 3.06 6.82
CA ALA A 43 13.94 2.19 7.29
C ALA A 43 13.41 0.81 7.72
N LEU A 44 12.31 0.78 8.48
CA LEU A 44 11.66 -0.47 8.89
C LEU A 44 11.12 -1.25 7.69
N THR A 45 10.56 -0.56 6.70
CA THR A 45 10.04 -1.19 5.47
C THR A 45 11.16 -1.84 4.66
N ALA A 46 12.33 -1.20 4.56
CA ALA A 46 13.47 -1.74 3.82
C ALA A 46 14.10 -3.00 4.45
N VAL A 47 13.91 -3.21 5.76
CA VAL A 47 14.45 -4.37 6.49
C VAL A 47 13.68 -5.66 6.17
N GLY A 48 12.38 -5.57 5.87
CA GLY A 48 11.54 -6.75 5.58
C GLY A 48 12.10 -7.64 4.47
N PRO A 49 12.32 -7.11 3.26
CA PRO A 49 12.87 -7.88 2.15
C PRO A 49 14.26 -8.46 2.42
N ILE A 50 15.08 -7.78 3.24
CA ILE A 50 16.41 -8.27 3.63
C ILE A 50 16.28 -9.51 4.51
N ILE A 51 15.38 -9.48 5.49
CA ILE A 51 15.11 -10.63 6.35
C ILE A 51 14.60 -11.79 5.49
N ASP A 52 13.59 -11.56 4.65
CA ASP A 52 13.03 -12.60 3.78
C ASP A 52 14.12 -13.26 2.91
N MET A 53 14.99 -12.45 2.30
CA MET A 53 16.13 -12.93 1.51
C MET A 53 17.11 -13.78 2.34
N VAL A 54 17.40 -13.40 3.59
CA VAL A 54 18.29 -14.16 4.49
C VAL A 54 17.69 -15.51 4.87
N TRP A 55 16.39 -15.56 5.16
CA TRP A 55 15.71 -16.81 5.49
C TRP A 55 15.62 -17.74 4.28
N VAL A 56 15.31 -17.17 3.12
CA VAL A 56 15.21 -17.91 1.87
C VAL A 56 16.58 -18.40 1.38
N GLY A 57 17.64 -17.61 1.54
CA GLY A 57 19.01 -18.00 1.20
C GLY A 57 19.57 -19.16 2.04
N ARG A 58 19.00 -19.40 3.24
CA ARG A 58 19.36 -20.53 4.10
C ARG A 58 18.76 -21.88 3.65
N LEU A 59 17.87 -21.90 2.66
CA LEU A 59 17.23 -23.12 2.13
C LEU A 59 18.06 -23.86 1.06
N GLY A 60 19.28 -23.40 0.73
CA GLY A 60 20.23 -24.09 -0.18
C GLY A 60 20.39 -23.44 -1.56
N SER A 61 21.51 -23.75 -2.23
CA SER A 61 21.95 -23.08 -3.48
C SER A 61 20.99 -23.21 -4.68
N ALA A 62 20.19 -24.28 -4.74
CA ALA A 62 19.14 -24.45 -5.75
C ALA A 62 17.95 -23.48 -5.54
N SER A 63 17.66 -23.10 -4.28
CA SER A 63 16.61 -22.14 -3.95
C SER A 63 16.97 -20.70 -4.32
N VAL A 64 18.25 -20.32 -4.28
CA VAL A 64 18.69 -18.94 -4.55
C VAL A 64 18.45 -18.52 -6.01
N ALA A 65 18.68 -19.43 -6.97
CA ALA A 65 18.40 -19.16 -8.38
C ALA A 65 16.89 -18.99 -8.64
N GLY A 66 16.06 -19.84 -8.03
CA GLY A 66 14.60 -19.70 -8.11
C GLY A 66 14.06 -18.44 -7.45
N VAL A 67 14.71 -17.99 -6.38
CA VAL A 67 14.33 -16.78 -5.64
C VAL A 67 14.75 -15.52 -6.37
N GLY A 68 15.87 -15.55 -7.10
CA GLY A 68 16.23 -14.46 -8.01
C GLY A 68 15.13 -14.20 -9.03
N ILE A 69 14.62 -15.24 -9.68
CA ILE A 69 13.53 -15.14 -10.66
C ILE A 69 12.22 -14.72 -9.98
N ALA A 70 11.86 -15.34 -8.85
CA ALA A 70 10.66 -14.97 -8.11
C ALA A 70 10.70 -13.51 -7.63
N SER A 71 11.86 -13.02 -7.21
CA SER A 71 12.02 -11.62 -6.77
C SER A 71 11.83 -10.61 -7.90
N MET A 72 12.21 -10.94 -9.14
CA MET A 72 11.91 -10.10 -10.30
C MET A 72 10.41 -10.02 -10.57
N LEU A 73 9.69 -11.14 -10.44
CA LEU A 73 8.23 -11.18 -10.57
C LEU A 73 7.52 -10.39 -9.47
N VAL A 74 7.94 -10.58 -8.22
CA VAL A 74 7.42 -9.83 -7.07
C VAL A 74 7.69 -8.34 -7.25
N ALA A 75 8.90 -7.95 -7.64
CA ALA A 75 9.24 -6.55 -7.89
C ALA A 75 8.40 -5.92 -9.01
N LEU A 76 8.10 -6.67 -10.07
CA LEU A 76 7.22 -6.22 -11.14
C LEU A 76 5.79 -5.98 -10.62
N LEU A 77 5.24 -6.93 -9.86
CA LEU A 77 3.91 -6.80 -9.25
C LEU A 77 3.86 -5.63 -8.25
N ASP A 78 4.91 -5.46 -7.46
CA ASP A 78 5.05 -4.34 -6.52
C ASP A 78 5.12 -3.01 -7.27
N ALA A 79 5.77 -2.91 -8.42
CA ALA A 79 5.80 -1.70 -9.22
C ALA A 79 4.39 -1.29 -9.69
N PHE A 80 3.58 -2.24 -10.15
CA PHE A 80 2.18 -1.98 -10.54
C PHE A 80 1.34 -1.55 -9.33
N LYS A 81 1.46 -2.26 -8.21
CA LYS A 81 0.80 -1.90 -6.95
C LYS A 81 1.18 -0.48 -6.51
N MET A 82 2.47 -0.17 -6.54
CA MET A 82 3.00 1.12 -6.10
C MET A 82 2.44 2.26 -6.95
N GLY A 83 2.32 2.07 -8.27
CA GLY A 83 1.67 3.05 -9.14
C GLY A 83 0.22 3.35 -8.72
N LEU A 84 -0.56 2.31 -8.42
CA LEU A 84 -1.95 2.45 -7.99
C LEU A 84 -2.08 3.14 -6.63
N ASP A 85 -1.29 2.72 -5.64
CA ASP A 85 -1.29 3.28 -4.28
C ASP A 85 -0.87 4.76 -4.31
N GLN A 86 0.22 5.08 -5.02
CA GLN A 86 0.72 6.45 -5.10
C GLN A 86 -0.22 7.38 -5.88
N GLY A 87 -0.85 6.89 -6.96
CA GLY A 87 -1.86 7.66 -7.71
C GLY A 87 -3.09 7.97 -6.87
N THR A 88 -3.58 6.99 -6.11
CA THR A 88 -4.73 7.16 -5.20
C THR A 88 -4.40 8.17 -4.09
N ARG A 89 -3.23 8.04 -3.46
CA ARG A 89 -2.76 8.98 -2.42
C ARG A 89 -2.62 10.41 -2.94
N ALA A 90 -2.08 10.59 -4.14
CA ALA A 90 -1.96 11.90 -4.76
C ALA A 90 -3.33 12.56 -4.98
N MET A 91 -4.31 11.79 -5.43
CA MET A 91 -5.68 12.28 -5.63
C MET A 91 -6.37 12.65 -4.32
N ILE A 92 -6.21 11.82 -3.28
CA ILE A 92 -6.72 12.12 -1.92
C ILE A 92 -6.07 13.40 -1.38
N ALA A 93 -4.75 13.54 -1.53
CA ALA A 93 -4.02 14.73 -1.09
C ALA A 93 -4.50 16.00 -1.83
N HIS A 94 -4.78 15.90 -3.13
CA HIS A 94 -5.31 17.00 -3.92
C HIS A 94 -6.67 17.50 -3.40
N PHE A 95 -7.64 16.60 -3.23
CA PHE A 95 -8.97 16.98 -2.71
C PHE A 95 -8.94 17.41 -1.25
N THR A 96 -8.07 16.80 -0.43
CA THR A 96 -7.86 17.20 0.95
C THR A 96 -7.27 18.61 1.04
N GLY A 97 -6.32 18.95 0.17
CA GLY A 97 -5.73 20.28 0.07
C GLY A 97 -6.70 21.34 -0.46
N ALA A 98 -7.64 20.96 -1.32
CA ALA A 98 -8.71 21.82 -1.82
C ALA A 98 -9.84 22.08 -0.80
N GLY A 99 -9.80 21.45 0.38
CA GLY A 99 -10.85 21.55 1.40
C GLY A 99 -12.11 20.73 1.13
N ASP A 100 -12.17 20.02 -0.01
CA ASP A 100 -13.31 19.16 -0.38
C ASP A 100 -13.19 17.77 0.26
N THR A 101 -13.52 17.72 1.54
CA THR A 101 -13.51 16.48 2.33
C THR A 101 -14.51 15.43 1.85
N ARG A 102 -15.61 15.84 1.19
CA ARG A 102 -16.60 14.90 0.63
C ARG A 102 -16.01 14.17 -0.56
N MET A 103 -15.41 14.90 -1.50
CA MET A 103 -14.73 14.29 -2.65
C MET A 103 -13.51 13.48 -2.23
N ALA A 104 -12.73 13.96 -1.24
CA ALA A 104 -11.61 13.20 -0.71
C ALA A 104 -12.04 11.82 -0.17
N ASN A 105 -13.16 11.76 0.57
CA ASN A 105 -13.69 10.48 1.06
C ASN A 105 -14.26 9.60 -0.06
N HIS A 106 -14.91 10.20 -1.07
CA HIS A 106 -15.42 9.47 -2.22
C HIS A 106 -14.29 8.80 -3.01
N VAL A 107 -13.22 9.55 -3.28
CA VAL A 107 -12.02 9.04 -3.96
C VAL A 107 -11.30 8.00 -3.11
N ALA A 108 -11.23 8.18 -1.79
CA ALA A 108 -10.64 7.18 -0.90
C ALA A 108 -11.39 5.84 -0.95
N LEU A 109 -12.73 5.88 -0.89
CA LEU A 109 -13.56 4.68 -1.01
C LEU A 109 -13.43 4.03 -2.39
N GLN A 110 -13.44 4.82 -3.45
CA GLN A 110 -13.25 4.33 -4.81
C GLN A 110 -11.87 3.69 -4.99
N GLY A 111 -10.82 4.33 -4.48
CA GLY A 111 -9.45 3.81 -4.48
C GLY A 111 -9.35 2.49 -3.72
N TYR A 112 -10.06 2.34 -2.59
CA TYR A 112 -10.12 1.09 -1.83
C TYR A 112 -10.78 -0.04 -2.64
N VAL A 113 -11.91 0.24 -3.30
CA VAL A 113 -12.60 -0.73 -4.17
C VAL A 113 -11.72 -1.15 -5.35
N VAL A 114 -11.05 -0.18 -6.00
CA VAL A 114 -10.12 -0.48 -7.11
C VAL A 114 -8.94 -1.30 -6.60
N THR A 115 -8.42 -1.02 -5.42
CA THR A 115 -7.31 -1.78 -4.81
C THR A 115 -7.73 -3.22 -4.52
N ILE A 116 -8.93 -3.45 -3.99
CA ILE A 116 -9.48 -4.80 -3.79
C ILE A 116 -9.64 -5.53 -5.13
N GLY A 117 -10.18 -4.85 -6.15
CA GLY A 117 -10.32 -5.41 -7.49
C GLY A 117 -8.97 -5.80 -8.09
N PHE A 118 -7.98 -4.92 -7.98
CA PHE A 118 -6.61 -5.19 -8.42
C PHE A 118 -6.00 -6.37 -7.65
N ALA A 119 -6.14 -6.41 -6.32
CA ALA A 119 -5.65 -7.51 -5.50
C ALA A 119 -6.32 -8.85 -5.86
N ALA A 120 -7.62 -8.86 -6.14
CA ALA A 120 -8.33 -10.05 -6.59
C ALA A 120 -7.84 -10.52 -7.96
N ILE A 121 -7.65 -9.60 -8.92
CA ILE A 121 -7.12 -9.92 -10.26
C ILE A 121 -5.70 -10.48 -10.14
N VAL A 122 -4.82 -9.82 -9.39
CA VAL A 122 -3.44 -10.27 -9.19
C VAL A 122 -3.40 -11.61 -8.46
N GLY A 123 -4.25 -11.82 -7.44
CA GLY A 123 -4.34 -13.08 -6.72
C GLY A 123 -4.84 -14.23 -7.60
N ILE A 124 -5.85 -14.00 -8.43
CA ILE A 124 -6.37 -15.00 -9.38
C ILE A 124 -5.34 -15.31 -10.46
N LEU A 125 -4.71 -14.28 -11.05
CA LEU A 125 -3.65 -14.47 -12.03
C LEU A 125 -2.44 -15.18 -11.43
N GLY A 126 -2.05 -14.83 -10.20
CA GLY A 126 -1.03 -15.53 -9.44
C GLY A 126 -1.36 -17.01 -9.26
N ALA A 127 -2.56 -17.33 -8.76
CA ALA A 127 -2.98 -18.70 -8.51
C ALA A 127 -3.11 -19.55 -9.80
N LEU A 128 -3.56 -18.95 -10.91
CA LEU A 128 -3.77 -19.64 -12.19
C LEU A 128 -2.48 -19.74 -13.03
N LEU A 129 -1.63 -18.71 -13.02
CA LEU A 129 -0.42 -18.66 -13.83
C LEU A 129 0.86 -19.03 -13.07
N ALA A 130 0.83 -19.25 -11.74
CA ALA A 130 2.01 -19.65 -10.97
C ALA A 130 2.72 -20.87 -11.55
N GLY A 131 1.98 -21.94 -11.89
CA GLY A 131 2.56 -23.15 -12.50
C GLY A 131 3.19 -22.89 -13.88
N PRO A 132 2.44 -22.30 -14.84
CA PRO A 132 2.94 -21.97 -16.17
C PRO A 132 4.09 -20.94 -16.19
N LEU A 133 4.06 -19.90 -15.35
CA LEU A 133 5.13 -18.90 -15.31
C LEU A 133 6.45 -19.51 -14.79
N LEU A 134 6.38 -20.33 -13.74
CA LEU A 134 7.57 -20.98 -13.18
C LEU A 134 8.21 -21.95 -14.19
N THR A 135 7.39 -22.63 -14.99
CA THR A 135 7.90 -23.52 -16.06
C THR A 135 8.41 -22.75 -17.29
N LEU A 136 7.80 -21.61 -17.66
CA LEU A 136 8.26 -20.77 -18.77
C LEU A 136 9.58 -20.06 -18.47
N MET A 137 9.87 -19.80 -17.19
CA MET A 137 11.13 -19.17 -16.74
C MET A 137 12.29 -20.16 -16.57
N GLY A 138 12.09 -21.45 -16.89
CA GLY A 138 13.17 -22.45 -16.96
C GLY A 138 13.59 -23.08 -15.63
N LEU A 139 12.70 -23.11 -14.62
CA LEU A 139 13.01 -23.75 -13.35
C LEU A 139 12.92 -25.29 -13.43
N GLU A 140 13.88 -25.97 -12.80
CA GLU A 140 13.91 -27.43 -12.66
C GLU A 140 12.64 -27.97 -11.96
N PRO A 141 12.21 -29.21 -12.30
CA PRO A 141 10.96 -29.80 -11.80
C PRO A 141 10.82 -29.78 -10.26
N ASP A 142 11.92 -29.87 -9.53
CA ASP A 142 11.95 -29.86 -8.07
C ASP A 142 11.57 -28.50 -7.46
N VAL A 143 11.88 -27.39 -8.14
CA VAL A 143 11.55 -26.04 -7.63
C VAL A 143 10.09 -25.68 -7.91
N VAL A 144 9.52 -26.22 -9.00
CA VAL A 144 8.08 -26.08 -9.29
C VAL A 144 7.25 -26.81 -8.21
N GLN A 145 7.72 -27.95 -7.71
CA GLN A 145 7.05 -28.70 -6.65
C GLN A 145 7.07 -27.98 -5.29
N GLN A 146 8.16 -27.27 -4.96
CA GLN A 146 8.30 -26.50 -3.71
C GLN A 146 7.78 -25.05 -3.78
N GLY A 147 7.73 -24.43 -4.96
CA GLY A 147 7.27 -23.05 -5.15
C GLY A 147 5.75 -22.90 -5.31
N THR A 148 5.06 -23.95 -5.74
CA THR A 148 3.60 -23.95 -5.92
C THR A 148 2.81 -23.63 -4.64
N PRO A 149 3.19 -24.09 -3.43
CA PRO A 149 2.55 -23.70 -2.17
C PRO A 149 2.81 -22.25 -1.75
N TYR A 150 3.89 -21.62 -2.24
CA TYR A 150 4.26 -20.25 -1.86
C TYR A 150 3.47 -19.20 -2.67
N LEU A 151 2.95 -19.59 -3.83
CA LEU A 151 2.19 -18.75 -4.76
C LEU A 151 0.67 -18.98 -4.70
N ARG A 152 0.20 -19.95 -3.90
CA ARG A 152 -1.23 -20.22 -3.63
C ARG A 152 -1.63 -19.66 -2.27
#